data_AF-A0A3C1DJV0-F1
#
_entry.id   AF-A0A3C1DJV0-F1
#
_cell.length_a   1.000
_cell.length_b   1.000
_cell.length_c   1.000
_cell.angle_alpha   90.00
_cell.angle_beta   90.00
_cell.angle_gamma   90.00
#
_symmetry.space_group_name_H-M   'P 1'
#
loop_
_entity.id
_entity.type
_entity.pdbx_description
1 polymer ?
#
loop_
_entity_poly.entity_id
_entity_poly.type
_entity_poly.pdbx_seq_one_letter_code
_entity_poly.pdbx_strand_id
1 'polypeptide(L)'
;MESDVVGPLAVQPLPVALGQLKPIVEWWLTSTDAIQPGDAPPATAGESLALISSDAPELLPISGALCALLTNRDAAQVTSTTYDEFGRIDHDAWMIECALVRDHLAHLRPLRSNLPELRASVPAEISDLSDRMCAPGGGPIIVDGPIAAASLLLAYESDPECLERIRPLQSGQSQTESLTWEYLRIDPILPISTGYPDGELLDVGIALINRALTLATRR
;
A
#
# COMPACT_ATOMS: atom_id res chain seq x y z
N MET A 1 -9.47 14.57 48.75
CA MET A 1 -8.20 15.22 48.36
C MET A 1 -7.16 14.12 48.38
N GLU A 2 -6.65 13.63 47.27
CA GLU A 2 -6.74 13.99 45.85
C GLU A 2 -6.89 12.68 45.07
N SER A 3 -7.74 12.68 44.05
CA SER A 3 -7.77 11.61 43.05
C SER A 3 -6.61 11.89 42.09
N ASP A 4 -5.65 10.97 42.02
CA ASP A 4 -4.67 10.95 40.93
C ASP A 4 -5.43 10.70 39.62
N VAL A 5 -5.79 11.79 38.96
CA VAL A 5 -6.23 11.77 37.57
C VAL A 5 -4.97 11.45 36.77
N VAL A 6 -4.81 10.17 36.43
CA VAL A 6 -3.85 9.73 35.41
C VAL A 6 -4.29 10.42 34.12
N GLY A 7 -3.66 11.56 33.82
CA GLY A 7 -3.78 12.19 32.51
C GLY A 7 -3.36 11.20 31.42
N PRO A 8 -3.83 11.37 30.18
CA PRO A 8 -3.44 10.48 29.09
C PRO A 8 -1.92 10.39 29.05
N LEU A 9 -1.40 9.15 29.07
CA LEU A 9 0.04 8.86 29.00
C LEU A 9 0.62 9.63 27.81
N ALA A 10 1.39 10.68 28.09
CA ALA A 10 1.95 11.52 27.06
C ALA A 10 2.96 10.68 26.26
N VAL A 11 2.68 10.48 24.96
CA VAL A 11 3.60 9.88 23.99
C VAL A 11 4.92 10.66 24.07
N GLN A 12 6.03 10.00 24.40
CA GLN A 12 7.32 10.66 24.40
C GLN A 12 7.65 11.12 22.97
N PRO A 13 8.07 12.38 22.77
CA PRO A 13 8.38 12.87 21.43
C PRO A 13 9.58 12.08 20.86
N LEU A 14 9.43 11.60 19.63
CA LEU A 14 10.48 10.86 18.93
C LEU A 14 11.73 11.72 18.71
N PRO A 15 12.95 11.13 18.73
CA PRO A 15 14.19 11.87 18.51
C PRO A 15 14.22 12.58 17.16
N VAL A 16 14.60 13.87 17.14
CA VAL A 16 14.77 14.64 15.89
C VAL A 16 15.80 14.01 14.95
N ALA A 17 16.80 13.31 15.52
CA ALA A 17 17.84 12.60 14.77
C ALA A 17 17.31 11.45 13.89
N LEU A 18 16.06 10.99 14.09
CA LEU A 18 15.44 10.00 13.20
C LEU A 18 15.24 10.55 11.79
N GLY A 19 15.06 11.87 11.62
CA GLY A 19 14.86 12.49 10.31
C GLY A 19 13.76 11.80 9.51
N GLN A 20 14.11 11.28 8.34
CA GLN A 20 13.20 10.58 7.42
C GLN A 20 12.68 9.23 7.94
N LEU A 21 13.24 8.67 9.01
CA LEU A 21 12.74 7.44 9.64
C LEU A 21 11.55 7.70 10.57
N LYS A 22 11.31 8.96 10.94
CA LYS A 22 10.26 9.31 11.90
C LYS A 22 8.86 8.84 11.46
N PRO A 23 8.41 9.04 10.20
CA PRO A 23 7.09 8.57 9.77
C PRO A 23 6.92 7.05 9.83
N ILE A 24 7.99 6.28 9.58
CA ILE A 24 7.97 4.81 9.68
C ILE A 24 7.74 4.39 11.13
N VAL A 25 8.41 5.04 12.09
CA VAL A 25 8.23 4.75 13.51
C VAL A 25 6.83 5.16 13.97
N GLU A 26 6.35 6.34 13.59
CA GLU A 26 4.99 6.80 13.94
C GLU A 26 3.92 5.84 13.41
N TRP A 27 4.03 5.44 12.14
CA TRP A 27 3.15 4.43 11.58
C TRP A 27 3.22 3.09 12.32
N TRP A 28 4.42 2.60 12.63
CA TRP A 28 4.58 1.33 13.35
C TRP A 28 3.92 1.37 14.73
N LEU A 29 4.10 2.47 15.46
CA LEU A 29 3.47 2.68 16.78
C LEU A 29 1.94 2.69 16.68
N THR A 30 1.39 3.47 15.74
CA THR A 30 -0.06 3.53 15.49
C THR A 30 -0.62 2.17 15.12
N SER A 31 0.02 1.46 14.19
CA SER A 31 -0.48 0.19 13.66
C SER A 31 -0.30 -1.01 14.62
N THR A 32 0.50 -0.86 15.68
CA THR A 32 0.68 -1.85 16.74
C THR A 32 0.08 -1.44 18.09
N ASP A 33 -0.68 -0.34 18.12
CA ASP A 33 -1.23 0.26 19.35
C ASP A 33 -0.17 0.52 20.45
N ALA A 34 1.08 0.76 20.05
CA ALA A 34 2.19 0.97 20.97
C ALA A 34 2.36 2.47 21.29
N ILE A 35 2.45 2.81 22.58
CA ILE A 35 2.58 4.21 23.02
C ILE A 35 4.02 4.71 22.90
N GLN A 36 5.01 3.81 22.99
CA GLN A 36 6.44 4.15 22.92
C GLN A 36 7.23 3.11 22.11
N PRO A 37 8.35 3.50 21.46
CA PRO A 37 9.17 2.58 20.66
C PRO A 37 9.70 1.35 21.42
N GLY A 38 9.87 1.45 22.74
CA GLY A 38 10.34 0.32 23.57
C GLY A 38 9.26 -0.73 23.84
N ASP A 39 7.99 -0.38 23.69
CA ASP A 39 6.85 -1.26 23.94
C ASP A 39 6.36 -1.94 22.65
N ALA A 40 6.75 -1.40 21.49
CA ALA A 40 6.34 -1.94 20.19
C ALA A 40 7.00 -3.29 19.91
N PRO A 41 6.27 -4.28 19.35
CA PRO A 41 6.87 -5.53 18.94
C PRO A 41 7.89 -5.28 17.81
N PRO A 42 8.94 -6.11 17.69
CA PRO A 42 9.79 -6.08 16.52
C PRO A 42 8.96 -6.44 15.28
N ALA A 43 9.33 -5.88 14.12
CA ALA A 43 8.78 -6.29 12.84
C ALA A 43 9.28 -7.68 12.47
N THR A 44 8.34 -8.60 12.25
CA THR A 44 8.58 -9.99 11.84
C THR A 44 7.50 -10.40 10.86
N ALA A 45 7.91 -10.84 9.66
CA ALA A 45 6.99 -11.29 8.62
C ALA A 45 6.09 -12.44 9.13
N GLY A 46 4.78 -12.32 8.94
CA GLY A 46 3.79 -13.32 9.30
C GLY A 46 3.44 -13.38 10.80
N GLU A 47 4.17 -12.66 11.66
CA GLU A 47 3.89 -12.59 13.10
C GLU A 47 3.32 -11.22 13.49
N SER A 48 4.13 -10.17 13.36
CA SER A 48 3.75 -8.78 13.70
C SER A 48 3.52 -7.90 12.47
N LEU A 49 3.77 -8.45 11.27
CA LEU A 49 3.65 -7.74 10.00
C LEU A 49 3.12 -8.68 8.93
N ALA A 50 2.00 -8.32 8.30
CA ALA A 50 1.49 -9.03 7.13
C ALA A 50 2.04 -8.42 5.83
N LEU A 51 2.32 -9.26 4.83
CA LEU A 51 2.56 -8.84 3.46
C LEU A 51 1.31 -9.15 2.62
N ILE A 52 0.91 -8.20 1.78
CA ILE A 52 -0.06 -8.41 0.71
C ILE A 52 0.58 -8.04 -0.63
N SER A 53 0.78 -9.05 -1.46
CA SER A 53 1.19 -8.98 -2.86
C SER A 53 0.45 -10.06 -3.64
N SER A 54 0.48 -9.99 -4.97
CA SER A 54 -0.10 -10.99 -5.86
C SER A 54 0.66 -11.00 -7.19
N ASP A 55 1.07 -12.20 -7.60
CA ASP A 55 1.68 -12.49 -8.90
C ASP A 55 0.62 -13.13 -9.81
N ALA A 56 -0.26 -12.29 -10.34
CA ALA A 56 -1.31 -12.70 -11.28
C ALA A 56 -1.35 -11.73 -12.48
N PRO A 57 -0.44 -11.89 -13.47
CA PRO A 57 -0.27 -10.95 -14.58
C PRO A 57 -1.55 -10.66 -15.37
N GLU A 58 -2.47 -11.63 -15.46
CA GLU A 58 -3.77 -11.47 -16.10
C GLU A 58 -4.69 -10.45 -15.41
N LEU A 59 -4.42 -10.09 -14.15
CA LEU A 59 -5.17 -9.11 -13.40
C LEU A 59 -4.64 -7.68 -13.59
N LEU A 60 -3.44 -7.50 -14.16
CA LEU A 60 -2.83 -6.18 -14.33
C LEU A 60 -3.71 -5.17 -15.07
N PRO A 61 -4.41 -5.54 -16.17
CA PRO A 61 -5.28 -4.59 -16.88
C PRO A 61 -6.46 -4.11 -16.03
N ILE A 62 -7.12 -5.01 -15.27
CA ILE A 62 -8.23 -4.61 -14.39
C ILE A 62 -7.76 -3.85 -13.15
N SER A 63 -6.56 -4.16 -12.62
CA SER A 63 -5.92 -3.36 -11.58
C SER A 63 -5.63 -1.93 -12.05
N GLY A 64 -5.10 -1.77 -13.27
CA GLY A 64 -4.95 -0.46 -13.91
C GLY A 64 -6.31 0.24 -14.09
N ALA A 65 -7.34 -0.47 -14.52
CA ALA A 65 -8.68 0.09 -14.70
C ALA A 65 -9.31 0.57 -13.38
N LEU A 66 -9.14 -0.17 -12.29
CA LEU A 66 -9.56 0.24 -10.95
C LEU A 66 -8.80 1.48 -10.50
N CYS A 67 -7.48 1.52 -10.70
CA CYS A 67 -6.68 2.70 -10.42
C CYS A 67 -7.19 3.92 -11.18
N ALA A 68 -7.38 3.80 -12.50
CA ALA A 68 -7.91 4.88 -13.33
C ALA A 68 -9.30 5.34 -12.86
N LEU A 69 -10.18 4.39 -12.55
CA LEU A 69 -11.54 4.66 -12.11
C LEU A 69 -11.58 5.42 -10.77
N LEU A 70 -10.84 4.93 -9.78
CA LEU A 70 -10.90 5.42 -8.41
C LEU A 70 -10.09 6.70 -8.21
N THR A 71 -9.03 6.89 -8.99
CA THR A 71 -8.18 8.11 -8.97
C THR A 71 -8.57 9.14 -10.04
N ASN A 72 -9.63 8.89 -10.83
CA ASN A 72 -10.10 9.74 -11.93
C ASN A 72 -9.00 10.08 -12.96
N ARG A 73 -8.30 9.04 -13.44
CA ARG A 73 -7.25 9.13 -14.47
C ARG A 73 -7.70 8.46 -15.76
N ASP A 74 -7.04 8.82 -16.87
CA ASP A 74 -7.23 8.08 -18.12
C ASP A 74 -6.42 6.78 -18.11
N ALA A 75 -6.84 5.80 -18.90
CA ALA A 75 -6.14 4.52 -19.05
C ALA A 75 -4.67 4.70 -19.44
N ALA A 76 -4.38 5.65 -20.34
CA ALA A 76 -3.00 5.92 -20.75
C ALA A 76 -2.08 6.38 -19.60
N GLN A 77 -2.64 6.95 -18.52
CA GLN A 77 -1.85 7.41 -17.38
C GLN A 77 -1.50 6.27 -16.42
N VAL A 78 -2.36 5.26 -16.33
CA VAL A 78 -2.17 4.11 -15.42
C VAL A 78 -1.50 2.92 -16.08
N THR A 79 -1.36 2.91 -17.41
CA THR A 79 -0.64 1.87 -18.15
C THR A 79 0.86 2.10 -18.06
N SER A 80 1.57 1.18 -17.41
CA SER A 80 3.04 1.18 -17.29
C SER A 80 3.72 1.10 -18.65
N THR A 81 4.84 1.81 -18.80
CA THR A 81 5.68 1.72 -20.01
C THR A 81 6.25 0.31 -20.17
N THR A 82 6.03 -0.28 -21.34
CA THR A 82 6.60 -1.56 -21.74
C THR A 82 7.87 -1.36 -22.53
N TYR A 83 8.84 -2.26 -22.34
CA TYR A 83 10.12 -2.23 -23.04
C TYR A 83 10.35 -3.53 -23.80
N ASP A 84 10.93 -3.44 -24.99
CA ASP A 84 11.37 -4.60 -25.76
C ASP A 84 12.63 -5.25 -25.18
N GLU A 85 13.08 -6.35 -25.78
CA GLU A 85 14.30 -7.06 -25.39
C GLU A 85 15.59 -6.20 -25.50
N PHE A 86 15.54 -5.07 -26.19
CA PHE A 86 16.64 -4.12 -26.36
C PHE A 86 16.52 -2.89 -25.45
N GLY A 87 15.53 -2.84 -24.56
CA GLY A 87 15.28 -1.74 -23.64
C GLY A 87 14.70 -0.49 -24.30
N ARG A 88 14.08 -0.60 -25.47
CA ARG A 88 13.35 0.50 -26.13
C ARG A 88 11.89 0.42 -25.76
N ILE A 89 11.18 1.56 -25.78
CA ILE A 89 9.74 1.58 -25.53
C ILE A 89 9.02 0.78 -26.63
N ASP A 90 8.38 -0.30 -26.22
CA ASP A 90 7.49 -1.08 -27.07
C ASP A 90 6.11 -0.42 -27.08
N HIS A 91 5.87 0.42 -28.08
CA HIS A 91 4.63 1.16 -28.22
C HIS A 91 3.45 0.25 -28.55
N ASP A 92 3.68 -0.83 -29.29
CA ASP A 92 2.61 -1.74 -29.70
C ASP A 92 2.11 -2.53 -28.48
N ALA A 93 3.02 -3.09 -27.68
CA ALA A 93 2.66 -3.72 -26.41
C ALA A 93 1.96 -2.75 -25.47
N TRP A 94 2.48 -1.52 -25.32
CA TRP A 94 1.86 -0.51 -24.47
C TRP A 94 0.44 -0.15 -24.92
N MET A 95 0.21 0.00 -26.23
CA MET A 95 -1.11 0.30 -26.79
C MET A 95 -2.11 -0.85 -26.55
N ILE A 96 -1.66 -2.11 -26.64
CA ILE A 96 -2.48 -3.28 -26.33
C ILE A 96 -2.89 -3.25 -24.85
N GLU A 97 -1.94 -3.08 -23.93
CA GLU A 97 -2.22 -2.99 -22.49
C GLU A 97 -3.16 -1.82 -22.17
N CYS A 98 -2.94 -0.66 -22.78
CA CYS A 98 -3.81 0.50 -22.63
C CYS A 98 -5.23 0.21 -23.13
N ALA A 99 -5.39 -0.50 -24.26
CA ALA A 99 -6.71 -0.89 -24.75
C ALA A 99 -7.42 -1.83 -23.78
N LEU A 100 -6.72 -2.83 -23.21
CA LEU A 100 -7.29 -3.73 -22.20
C LEU A 100 -7.75 -2.97 -20.94
N VAL A 101 -6.93 -2.04 -20.45
CA VAL A 101 -7.31 -1.15 -19.33
C VAL A 101 -8.56 -0.34 -19.68
N ARG A 102 -8.64 0.23 -20.90
CA ARG A 102 -9.82 1.01 -21.34
C ARG A 102 -11.08 0.19 -21.38
N ASP A 103 -11.00 -1.06 -21.85
CA ASP A 103 -12.15 -1.96 -21.93
C ASP A 103 -12.68 -2.31 -20.54
N HIS A 104 -11.79 -2.67 -19.60
CA HIS A 104 -12.17 -2.86 -18.20
C HIS A 104 -12.73 -1.57 -17.57
N LEU A 105 -12.10 -0.43 -17.81
CA LEU A 105 -12.55 0.86 -17.28
C LEU A 105 -13.94 1.22 -17.79
N ALA A 106 -14.23 0.98 -19.07
CA ALA A 106 -15.56 1.20 -19.64
C ALA A 106 -16.63 0.31 -18.99
N HIS A 107 -16.28 -0.92 -18.63
CA HIS A 107 -17.17 -1.83 -17.91
C HIS A 107 -17.42 -1.40 -16.45
N LEU A 108 -16.38 -0.96 -15.74
CA LEU A 108 -16.46 -0.60 -14.31
C LEU A 108 -17.03 0.81 -14.08
N ARG A 109 -16.88 1.74 -15.04
CA ARG A 109 -17.28 3.15 -14.88
C ARG A 109 -18.75 3.37 -14.49
N PRO A 110 -19.74 2.66 -15.06
CA PRO A 110 -21.13 2.76 -14.63
C PRO A 110 -21.37 2.38 -13.16
N LEU A 111 -20.48 1.58 -12.58
CA LEU A 111 -20.60 1.02 -11.22
C LEU A 111 -19.89 1.87 -10.16
N ARG A 112 -19.18 2.95 -10.55
CA ARG A 112 -18.34 3.76 -9.63
C ARG A 112 -19.04 4.19 -8.35
N SER A 113 -20.31 4.55 -8.45
CA SER A 113 -21.12 5.05 -7.33
C SER A 113 -21.81 3.94 -6.53
N ASN A 114 -21.71 2.68 -6.96
CA ASN A 114 -22.30 1.53 -6.29
C ASN A 114 -21.19 0.54 -5.90
N LEU A 115 -20.57 0.80 -4.75
CA LEU A 115 -19.42 0.03 -4.28
C LEU A 115 -19.70 -1.49 -4.17
N PRO A 116 -20.84 -1.97 -3.64
CA PRO A 116 -21.18 -3.40 -3.66
C PRO A 116 -21.17 -4.02 -5.07
N GLU A 117 -21.75 -3.35 -6.07
CA GLU A 117 -21.76 -3.84 -7.46
C GLU A 117 -20.38 -3.75 -8.10
N LEU A 118 -19.62 -2.69 -7.83
CA LEU A 118 -18.24 -2.56 -8.28
C LEU A 118 -17.38 -3.73 -7.75
N ARG A 119 -17.47 -4.03 -6.45
CA ARG A 119 -16.78 -5.16 -5.81
C ARG A 119 -17.19 -6.51 -6.40
N ALA A 120 -18.47 -6.69 -6.73
CA ALA A 120 -18.96 -7.91 -7.36
C ALA A 120 -18.48 -8.08 -8.83
N SER A 121 -18.02 -6.99 -9.46
CA SER A 121 -17.60 -6.97 -10.87
C SER A 121 -16.09 -7.08 -11.06
N VAL A 122 -15.31 -7.14 -9.98
CA VAL A 122 -13.87 -7.40 -10.02
C VAL A 122 -13.58 -8.87 -9.70
N PRO A 123 -12.46 -9.44 -10.19
CA PRO A 123 -12.02 -10.78 -9.84
C PRO A 123 -11.94 -10.99 -8.34
N ALA A 124 -12.33 -12.20 -7.89
CA ALA A 124 -12.39 -12.54 -6.47
C ALA A 124 -11.08 -12.26 -5.74
N GLU A 125 -9.94 -12.53 -6.38
CA GLU A 125 -8.62 -12.27 -5.80
C GLU A 125 -8.42 -10.81 -5.39
N ILE A 126 -8.84 -9.83 -6.22
CA ILE A 126 -8.73 -8.40 -5.89
C ILE A 126 -9.63 -8.06 -4.70
N SER A 127 -10.86 -8.58 -4.68
CA SER A 127 -11.83 -8.37 -3.59
C SER A 127 -11.37 -9.01 -2.28
N ASP A 128 -10.82 -10.22 -2.33
CA ASP A 128 -10.30 -10.96 -1.18
C ASP A 128 -9.11 -10.24 -0.54
N LEU A 129 -8.19 -9.71 -1.37
CA LEU A 129 -7.09 -8.86 -0.89
C LEU A 129 -7.60 -7.57 -0.23
N SER A 130 -8.61 -6.95 -0.83
CA SER A 130 -9.26 -5.76 -0.27
C SER A 130 -9.93 -6.07 1.09
N ASP A 131 -10.63 -7.20 1.20
CA ASP A 131 -11.27 -7.63 2.46
C ASP A 131 -10.24 -7.93 3.56
N ARG A 132 -9.10 -8.53 3.21
CA ARG A 132 -7.97 -8.74 4.13
C ARG A 132 -7.41 -7.42 4.67
N MET A 133 -7.37 -6.37 3.85
CA MET A 133 -6.91 -5.04 4.26
C MET A 133 -7.90 -4.37 5.24
N CYS A 134 -9.20 -4.58 5.05
CA CYS A 134 -10.25 -4.04 5.92
C CYS A 134 -10.54 -4.90 7.17
N ALA A 135 -9.86 -6.03 7.35
CA ALA A 135 -10.14 -6.94 8.47
C ALA A 135 -9.94 -6.24 9.84
N PRO A 136 -10.97 -6.23 10.71
CA PRO A 136 -10.89 -5.54 12.00
C PRO A 136 -9.88 -6.22 12.93
N GLY A 137 -9.16 -5.42 13.72
CA GLY A 137 -8.16 -5.93 14.67
C GLY A 137 -6.93 -6.58 14.01
N GLY A 138 -6.74 -6.38 12.70
CA GLY A 138 -5.50 -6.77 12.03
C GLY A 138 -4.32 -5.91 12.49
N GLY A 139 -3.11 -6.46 12.45
CA GLY A 139 -1.88 -5.72 12.71
C GLY A 139 -1.43 -4.86 11.53
N PRO A 140 -0.18 -4.38 11.56
CA PRO A 140 0.46 -3.67 10.46
C PRO A 140 0.52 -4.53 9.19
N ILE A 141 0.29 -3.88 8.05
CA ILE A 141 0.27 -4.50 6.73
C ILE A 141 1.22 -3.72 5.82
N ILE A 142 2.09 -4.45 5.12
CA ILE A 142 2.81 -3.95 3.96
C ILE A 142 2.13 -4.45 2.69
N VAL A 143 1.97 -3.55 1.73
CA VAL A 143 1.47 -3.86 0.38
C VAL A 143 2.59 -3.71 -0.63
N ASP A 144 2.63 -4.58 -1.63
CA ASP A 144 3.58 -4.49 -2.74
C ASP A 144 2.92 -4.88 -4.06
N GLY A 145 3.31 -4.19 -5.14
CA GLY A 145 2.86 -4.49 -6.48
C GLY A 145 1.51 -3.87 -6.89
N PRO A 146 1.24 -3.86 -8.22
CA PRO A 146 0.08 -3.18 -8.82
C PRO A 146 -1.26 -3.77 -8.41
N ILE A 147 -1.35 -5.08 -8.19
CA ILE A 147 -2.60 -5.75 -7.82
C ILE A 147 -2.98 -5.38 -6.38
N ALA A 148 -2.02 -5.44 -5.45
CA ALA A 148 -2.23 -5.00 -4.07
C ALA A 148 -2.56 -3.51 -4.00
N ALA A 149 -1.91 -2.66 -4.81
CA ALA A 149 -2.23 -1.24 -4.90
C ALA A 149 -3.69 -1.00 -5.34
N ALA A 150 -4.16 -1.70 -6.39
CA ALA A 150 -5.56 -1.60 -6.83
C ALA A 150 -6.55 -2.12 -5.77
N SER A 151 -6.22 -3.24 -5.10
CA SER A 151 -7.00 -3.76 -3.96
C SER A 151 -7.05 -2.77 -2.80
N LEU A 152 -5.97 -2.02 -2.54
CA LEU A 152 -5.97 -0.98 -1.51
C LEU A 152 -6.89 0.18 -1.85
N LEU A 153 -6.94 0.62 -3.11
CA LEU A 153 -7.91 1.64 -3.52
C LEU A 153 -9.35 1.17 -3.25
N LEU A 154 -9.64 -0.09 -3.54
CA LEU A 154 -10.96 -0.66 -3.28
C LEU A 154 -11.25 -0.78 -1.77
N ALA A 155 -10.24 -1.15 -0.97
CA ALA A 155 -10.33 -1.19 0.49
C ALA A 155 -10.57 0.21 1.07
N TYR A 156 -9.86 1.22 0.57
CA TYR A 156 -10.00 2.61 0.99
C TYR A 156 -11.39 3.19 0.71
N GLU A 157 -12.00 2.83 -0.42
CA GLU A 157 -13.39 3.23 -0.72
C GLU A 157 -14.40 2.59 0.23
N SER A 158 -14.10 1.41 0.78
CA SER A 158 -14.94 0.72 1.78
C SER A 158 -14.71 1.25 3.19
N ASP A 159 -13.45 1.40 3.58
CA ASP A 159 -13.00 1.79 4.91
C ASP A 159 -11.70 2.61 4.82
N PRO A 160 -11.79 3.95 4.87
CA PRO A 160 -10.62 4.82 4.86
C PRO A 160 -9.65 4.60 6.04
N GLU A 161 -10.13 4.08 7.17
CA GLU A 161 -9.31 3.88 8.38
C GLU A 161 -8.27 2.76 8.20
N CYS A 162 -8.45 1.89 7.20
CA CYS A 162 -7.47 0.84 6.89
C CYS A 162 -6.05 1.38 6.61
N LEU A 163 -5.92 2.63 6.14
CA LEU A 163 -4.63 3.28 5.86
C LEU A 163 -3.77 3.54 7.10
N GLU A 164 -4.35 3.53 8.30
CA GLU A 164 -3.58 3.64 9.54
C GLU A 164 -2.63 2.44 9.71
N ARG A 165 -3.01 1.28 9.17
CA ARG A 165 -2.26 0.03 9.28
C ARG A 165 -1.43 -0.31 8.05
N ILE A 166 -1.64 0.37 6.93
CA ILE A 166 -1.08 -0.04 5.64
C ILE A 166 0.04 0.91 5.18
N ARG A 167 1.18 0.35 4.76
CA ARG A 167 2.23 1.09 4.04
C ARG A 167 2.68 0.34 2.80
N PRO A 168 3.02 1.04 1.71
CA PRO A 168 3.69 0.41 0.58
C PRO A 168 5.08 -0.07 0.98
N LEU A 169 5.53 -1.21 0.45
CA LEU A 169 6.90 -1.66 0.64
C LEU A 169 7.88 -0.71 -0.05
N GLN A 170 7.57 -0.35 -1.28
CA GLN A 170 8.41 0.46 -2.16
C GLN A 170 7.58 1.51 -2.91
N SER A 171 8.26 2.44 -3.60
CA SER A 171 7.59 3.47 -4.41
C SER A 171 6.89 2.89 -5.65
N GLY A 172 7.23 1.65 -6.01
CA GLY A 172 6.70 0.93 -7.16
C GLY A 172 7.39 1.32 -8.46
N GLN A 173 7.47 0.39 -9.40
CA GLN A 173 7.88 0.67 -10.79
C GLN A 173 6.67 0.81 -11.72
N SER A 174 5.52 0.20 -11.36
CA SER A 174 4.32 0.31 -12.16
C SER A 174 3.59 1.65 -11.95
N GLN A 175 2.92 2.14 -12.99
CA GLN A 175 2.12 3.38 -12.91
C GLN A 175 0.95 3.22 -11.93
N THR A 176 0.32 2.04 -11.90
CA THR A 176 -0.73 1.70 -10.94
C THR A 176 -0.28 1.90 -9.49
N GLU A 177 0.90 1.41 -9.11
CA GLU A 177 1.45 1.59 -7.76
C GLU A 177 1.71 3.06 -7.46
N SER A 178 2.54 3.71 -8.28
CA SER A 178 2.98 5.09 -8.01
C SER A 178 1.80 6.07 -7.93
N LEU A 179 0.81 5.95 -8.83
CA LEU A 179 -0.39 6.78 -8.80
C LEU A 179 -1.29 6.47 -7.60
N THR A 180 -1.37 5.21 -7.18
CA THR A 180 -2.13 4.82 -5.99
C THR A 180 -1.52 5.44 -4.73
N TRP A 181 -0.20 5.33 -4.56
CA TRP A 181 0.50 5.92 -3.42
C TRP A 181 0.37 7.45 -3.39
N GLU A 182 0.49 8.10 -4.56
CA GLU A 182 0.27 9.53 -4.70
C GLU A 182 -1.16 9.93 -4.30
N TYR A 183 -2.17 9.20 -4.80
CA TYR A 183 -3.57 9.49 -4.53
C TYR A 183 -3.91 9.33 -3.03
N LEU A 184 -3.45 8.24 -2.42
CA LEU A 184 -3.69 7.94 -1.00
C LEU A 184 -2.79 8.72 -0.06
N ARG A 185 -1.75 9.38 -0.58
CA ARG A 185 -0.75 10.15 0.19
C ARG A 185 -0.07 9.33 1.27
N ILE A 186 0.28 8.09 0.92
CA ILE A 186 1.01 7.17 1.80
C ILE A 186 2.44 7.00 1.32
N ASP A 187 3.38 7.15 2.23
CA ASP A 187 4.81 7.00 1.93
C ASP A 187 5.23 5.53 2.00
N PRO A 188 6.07 5.07 1.07
CA PRO A 188 6.61 3.71 1.12
C PRO A 188 7.64 3.56 2.25
N ILE A 189 7.79 2.33 2.74
CA ILE A 189 8.85 1.98 3.70
C ILE A 189 10.23 2.17 3.06
N LEU A 190 10.38 1.74 1.80
CA LEU A 190 11.60 1.89 1.01
C LEU A 190 11.37 2.94 -0.09
N PRO A 191 12.03 4.11 -0.04
CA PRO A 191 11.89 5.16 -1.06
C PRO A 191 12.70 4.83 -2.33
N ILE A 192 12.48 3.64 -2.87
CA ILE A 192 13.10 3.12 -4.09
C ILE A 192 12.01 2.53 -5.00
N SER A 193 12.30 2.45 -6.29
CA SER A 193 11.46 1.77 -7.28
C SER A 193 12.25 0.62 -7.89
N THR A 194 11.70 -0.59 -7.79
CA THR A 194 12.30 -1.79 -8.38
C THR A 194 11.26 -2.57 -9.18
N GLY A 195 11.72 -3.48 -10.05
CA GLY A 195 10.85 -4.37 -10.82
C GLY A 195 10.51 -5.68 -10.11
N TYR A 196 10.58 -5.70 -8.78
CA TYR A 196 10.30 -6.84 -7.92
C TYR A 196 9.04 -6.51 -7.11
N PRO A 197 7.83 -6.78 -7.63
CA PRO A 197 6.58 -6.27 -7.07
C PRO A 197 5.93 -7.22 -6.03
N ASP A 198 6.55 -8.36 -5.75
CA ASP A 198 5.92 -9.47 -5.02
C ASP A 198 6.42 -9.61 -3.58
N GLY A 199 7.03 -8.55 -3.04
CA GLY A 199 7.52 -8.50 -1.67
C GLY A 199 8.95 -9.00 -1.49
N GLU A 200 9.74 -9.13 -2.55
CA GLU A 200 11.14 -9.59 -2.48
C GLU A 200 12.03 -8.68 -1.64
N LEU A 201 11.61 -7.43 -1.43
CA LEU A 201 12.30 -6.46 -0.57
C LEU A 201 11.82 -6.46 0.88
N LEU A 202 10.91 -7.36 1.27
CA LEU A 202 10.28 -7.33 2.60
C LEU A 202 11.31 -7.39 3.72
N ASP A 203 12.32 -8.25 3.60
CA ASP A 203 13.39 -8.39 4.60
C ASP A 203 14.18 -7.09 4.79
N VAL A 204 14.36 -6.31 3.71
CA VAL A 204 15.01 -4.99 3.76
C VAL A 204 14.13 -3.99 4.50
N GLY A 205 12.82 -3.99 4.21
CA GLY A 205 11.83 -3.16 4.91
C GLY A 205 11.75 -3.48 6.40
N ILE A 206 11.72 -4.76 6.77
CA ILE A 206 11.72 -5.24 8.15
C ILE A 206 12.98 -4.79 8.89
N ALA A 207 14.15 -4.95 8.26
CA ALA A 207 15.42 -4.52 8.85
C ALA A 207 15.43 -3.00 9.10
N LEU A 208 14.87 -2.21 8.18
CA LEU A 208 14.75 -0.76 8.33
C LEU A 208 13.81 -0.37 9.48
N ILE A 209 12.63 -0.98 9.58
CA ILE A 209 11.66 -0.74 10.67
C ILE A 209 12.30 -1.06 12.02
N ASN A 210 12.88 -2.25 12.17
CA ASN A 210 13.53 -2.68 13.41
C ASN A 210 14.71 -1.78 13.78
N ARG A 211 15.47 -1.31 12.78
CA ARG A 211 16.56 -0.37 13.01
C ARG A 211 16.03 0.99 13.45
N ALA A 212 14.97 1.49 12.83
CA ALA A 212 14.35 2.76 13.19
C ALA A 212 13.80 2.73 14.63
N LEU A 213 13.13 1.65 15.04
CA LEU A 213 12.69 1.44 16.42
C LEU A 213 13.86 1.42 17.41
N THR A 214 14.93 0.71 17.07
CA THR A 214 16.16 0.68 17.89
C THR A 214 16.81 2.05 18.02
N LEU A 215 16.77 2.89 16.99
CA LEU A 215 17.30 4.25 17.04
C LEU A 215 16.37 5.19 17.83
N ALA A 216 15.06 4.97 17.76
CA ALA A 216 14.06 5.78 18.46
C ALA A 216 14.13 5.64 19.98
N THR A 217 14.66 4.52 20.49
CA THR A 217 14.89 4.30 21.94
C THR A 217 16.22 4.86 22.44
N ARG A 218 17.11 5.33 21.55
CA ARG A 218 18.40 5.92 21.93
C ARG A 218 18.20 7.37 22.38
N ARG A 219 18.75 7.69 23.55
CA ARG A 219 18.82 9.05 24.09
C ARG A 219 20.09 9.75 23.63
#